data_AF-A0A4Y2P619-F1
#
_entry.id   AF-A0A4Y2P619-F1
#
_cell.length_a   1.000
_cell.length_b   1.000
_cell.length_c   1.000
_cell.angle_alpha   90.00
_cell.angle_beta   90.00
_cell.angle_gamma   90.00
#
_symmetry.space_group_name_H-M   'P 1'
#
loop_
_entity.id
_entity.type
_entity.pdbx_description
1 polymer ?
#
loop_
_entity_poly.entity_id
_entity_poly.type
_entity_poly.pdbx_seq_one_letter_code
_entity_poly.pdbx_strand_id
1 'polypeptide(L)'
;MDDSLTQVQDSTFQTVELSVGAMDIAAERAYPTPFVSSPLLPLLLLSLATQRNAPRTVNVFKEEYDYIIVGAGSAGSTLAARLSEAPCVSVLLLEAGTGNIPLLNEIPAIARNFWFTNLDWQFKTVPQRHTGEALVNRVSSSFFSKKSQVMSHRSPVT
;
A
#
# COMPACT_ATOMS: atom_id res chain seq x y z
N MET A 1 54.04 22.45 -4.94
CA MET A 1 53.11 23.50 -4.50
C MET A 1 51.81 23.19 -5.25
N ASP A 2 51.03 22.21 -4.77
CA ASP A 2 50.07 22.35 -3.64
C ASP A 2 48.81 23.10 -4.16
N ASP A 3 47.55 22.67 -4.07
CA ASP A 3 46.83 21.47 -3.58
C ASP A 3 45.38 21.56 -4.15
N SER A 4 44.57 20.53 -3.85
CA SER A 4 43.09 20.42 -3.97
C SER A 4 42.57 19.96 -5.35
N LEU A 5 42.21 18.70 -5.63
CA LEU A 5 41.48 17.62 -4.95
C LEU A 5 40.03 17.96 -4.53
N THR A 6 39.11 17.19 -5.14
CA THR A 6 37.72 16.85 -4.76
C THR A 6 36.65 17.94 -4.98
N GLN A 7 35.46 17.65 -5.51
CA GLN A 7 34.54 16.59 -5.04
C GLN A 7 33.67 15.96 -6.13
N VAL A 8 33.63 14.63 -6.06
CA VAL A 8 32.49 13.77 -6.43
C VAL A 8 31.32 14.15 -5.51
N GLN A 9 30.17 14.52 -6.07
CA GLN A 9 28.98 14.80 -5.27
C GLN A 9 28.07 13.56 -5.26
N ASP A 10 28.16 12.81 -4.17
CA ASP A 10 27.29 11.71 -3.81
C ASP A 10 25.83 12.15 -3.77
N SER A 11 24.98 11.53 -4.61
CA SER A 11 23.53 11.69 -4.56
C SER A 11 22.92 10.74 -3.54
N THR A 12 23.22 11.00 -2.25
CA THR A 12 22.65 10.27 -1.12
C THR A 12 21.40 11.00 -0.60
N PHE A 13 20.27 10.29 -0.62
CA PHE A 13 19.05 10.51 0.17
C PHE A 13 18.36 11.89 0.04
N GLN A 14 17.29 11.94 -0.75
CA GLN A 14 16.26 12.98 -0.59
C GLN A 14 15.50 12.73 0.73
N THR A 15 15.71 13.60 1.71
CA THR A 15 14.86 13.70 2.89
C THR A 15 13.47 14.16 2.44
N VAL A 16 12.47 13.30 2.60
CA VAL A 16 11.06 13.67 2.45
C VAL A 16 10.71 14.54 3.65
N GLU A 17 10.68 15.86 3.47
CA GLU A 17 9.96 16.73 4.42
C GLU A 17 8.47 16.38 4.35
N LEU A 18 7.99 15.65 5.34
CA LEU A 18 6.56 15.56 5.60
C LEU A 18 6.11 16.97 6.00
N SER A 19 5.39 17.64 5.10
CA SER A 19 4.59 18.82 5.44
C SER A 19 3.54 18.38 6.47
N VAL A 20 3.89 18.53 7.75
CA VAL A 20 2.97 18.44 8.88
C VAL A 20 2.11 19.70 8.81
N GLY A 21 1.12 19.68 7.93
CA GLY A 21 0.11 20.72 7.83
C GLY A 21 -0.71 20.75 9.12
N ALA A 22 -0.37 21.70 9.99
CA ALA A 22 -1.15 22.24 11.09
C ALA A 22 -1.97 21.21 11.91
N MET A 23 -1.28 20.37 12.67
CA MET A 23 -1.82 20.03 13.99
C MET A 23 -1.62 21.27 14.87
N ASP A 24 -2.72 21.90 15.28
CA ASP A 24 -2.69 23.05 16.18
C ASP A 24 -2.18 22.58 17.56
N ILE A 25 -0.89 22.78 17.80
CA ILE A 25 -0.16 22.37 19.01
C ILE A 25 -0.79 22.98 20.27
N ALA A 26 -1.55 24.08 20.14
CA ALA A 26 -2.25 24.69 21.27
C ALA A 26 -3.39 23.81 21.83
N ALA A 27 -4.03 22.99 20.99
CA ALA A 27 -5.13 22.10 21.41
C ALA A 27 -4.64 20.86 22.19
N GLU A 28 -3.37 20.45 22.02
CA GLU A 28 -2.78 19.30 22.73
C GLU A 28 -2.59 19.54 24.23
N ARG A 29 -2.49 20.81 24.68
CA ARG A 29 -2.27 21.13 26.10
C ARG A 29 -3.49 20.88 26.99
N ALA A 30 -4.66 20.69 26.39
CA ALA A 30 -5.94 20.53 27.10
C ALA A 30 -6.29 19.07 27.45
N TYR A 31 -5.60 18.08 26.88
CA TYR A 31 -5.86 16.67 27.16
C TYR A 31 -4.76 16.10 28.09
N PRO A 32 -5.12 15.42 29.19
CA PRO A 32 -4.17 14.99 30.22
C PRO A 32 -3.16 13.92 29.78
N THR A 33 -3.18 13.46 28.52
CA THR A 33 -2.14 12.63 27.92
C THR A 33 -1.88 13.09 26.47
N PRO A 34 -0.84 13.90 26.17
CA PRO A 34 -0.51 14.21 24.79
C PRO A 34 -0.16 12.93 24.04
N PHE A 35 -0.60 12.78 22.79
CA PHE A 35 -0.31 11.60 21.97
C PHE A 35 1.20 11.30 21.89
N VAL A 36 2.02 12.35 21.98
CA VAL A 36 3.48 12.30 21.99
C VAL A 36 4.06 11.62 23.22
N SER A 37 3.38 11.67 24.37
CA SER A 37 3.82 11.00 25.61
C SER A 37 3.22 9.60 25.79
N SER A 38 2.56 9.06 24.77
CA SER A 38 1.99 7.72 24.83
C SER A 38 3.11 6.67 24.85
N PRO A 39 3.12 5.73 25.83
CA PRO A 39 4.08 4.63 25.84
C PRO A 39 3.89 3.67 24.65
N LEU A 40 2.77 3.77 23.93
CA LEU A 40 2.48 2.97 22.74
C LEU A 40 3.01 3.59 21.44
N LEU A 41 3.39 4.88 21.45
CA LEU A 41 3.89 5.56 20.25
C LEU A 41 5.17 4.91 19.70
N PRO A 42 6.19 4.53 20.51
CA PRO A 42 7.36 3.83 20.01
C PRO A 42 7.03 2.47 19.40
N LEU A 43 6.06 1.74 19.98
CA LEU A 43 5.62 0.44 19.46
C LEU A 43 4.85 0.59 18.15
N LEU A 44 4.01 1.62 18.04
CA LEU A 44 3.31 1.94 16.80
C LEU A 44 4.30 2.33 15.70
N LEU A 45 5.28 3.18 16.01
CA LEU A 45 6.32 3.58 15.05
C LEU A 45 7.20 2.39 14.64
N LEU A 46 7.56 1.50 15.56
CA LEU A 46 8.30 0.28 15.25
C LEU A 46 7.47 -0.68 14.39
N SER A 47 6.18 -0.85 14.70
CA SER A 47 5.24 -1.62 13.88
C SER A 47 5.16 -1.08 12.45
N LEU A 48 5.03 0.24 12.29
CA LEU A 48 5.00 0.89 10.97
C LEU A 48 6.37 0.82 10.26
N ALA A 49 7.48 0.90 10.99
CA ALA A 49 8.82 0.83 10.42
C ALA A 49 9.19 -0.59 9.94
N THR A 50 8.61 -1.62 10.58
CA THR A 50 8.80 -3.04 10.22
C THR A 50 7.87 -3.52 9.11
N GLN A 51 6.86 -2.73 8.74
CA GLN A 51 6.03 -2.97 7.56
C GLN A 51 6.78 -2.67 6.27
N ARG A 52 7.72 -3.54 5.93
CA ARG A 52 8.39 -3.53 4.63
C ARG A 52 8.45 -4.94 4.06
N ASN A 53 7.45 -5.26 3.24
CA ASN A 53 7.58 -6.18 2.12
C ASN A 53 6.62 -5.72 1.02
N ALA A 54 6.97 -4.62 0.34
CA ALA A 54 6.34 -4.32 -0.94
C ALA A 54 6.84 -5.38 -1.93
N PRO A 55 5.94 -6.14 -2.57
CA PRO A 55 6.34 -7.19 -3.48
C PRO A 55 7.02 -6.56 -4.71
N ARG A 56 8.06 -7.24 -5.20
CA ARG A 56 8.96 -6.67 -6.20
C ARG A 56 8.25 -6.51 -7.55
N THR A 57 7.96 -5.27 -7.92
CA THR A 57 7.47 -4.97 -9.27
C THR A 57 8.57 -5.22 -10.30
N VAL A 58 8.24 -5.94 -11.35
CA VAL A 58 9.10 -6.12 -12.52
C VAL A 58 8.67 -5.15 -13.61
N ASN A 59 9.63 -4.38 -14.13
CA ASN A 59 9.42 -3.50 -15.29
C ASN A 59 9.84 -4.18 -16.61
N VAL A 60 10.25 -5.45 -16.53
CA VAL A 60 10.65 -6.27 -17.68
C VAL A 60 9.79 -7.53 -17.65
N PHE A 61 8.95 -7.68 -18.67
CA PHE A 61 8.10 -8.85 -18.85
C PHE A 61 8.82 -9.88 -19.71
N LYS A 62 8.57 -11.16 -19.44
CA LYS A 62 8.92 -12.25 -20.35
C LYS A 62 7.91 -12.28 -21.50
N GLU A 63 8.31 -12.86 -22.62
CA GLU A 63 7.38 -13.11 -23.74
C GLU A 63 6.31 -14.13 -23.35
N GLU A 64 6.66 -15.10 -22.49
CA GLU A 64 5.77 -16.20 -22.11
C GLU A 64 5.82 -16.47 -20.59
N TYR A 65 4.68 -16.94 -20.05
CA TYR A 65 4.50 -17.36 -18.67
C TYR A 65 3.65 -18.63 -18.63
N ASP A 66 3.94 -19.54 -17.70
CA ASP A 66 3.15 -20.75 -17.48
C ASP A 66 1.77 -20.43 -16.89
N TYR A 67 1.72 -19.41 -16.01
CA TYR A 67 0.49 -18.95 -15.40
C TYR A 67 0.41 -17.43 -15.38
N ILE A 68 -0.75 -16.90 -15.77
CA ILE A 68 -1.09 -15.48 -15.62
C ILE A 68 -2.31 -15.38 -14.71
N ILE A 69 -2.13 -14.72 -13.57
CA ILE A 69 -3.15 -14.52 -12.55
C ILE A 69 -3.59 -13.06 -12.63
N VAL A 70 -4.88 -12.82 -12.84
CA VAL A 70 -5.46 -11.48 -12.89
C VAL A 70 -6.22 -11.22 -11.59
N GLY A 71 -5.74 -10.26 -10.81
CA GLY A 71 -6.28 -9.87 -9.51
C GLY A 71 -5.47 -10.46 -8.35
N ALA A 72 -4.71 -9.61 -7.65
CA ALA A 72 -3.96 -9.92 -6.44
C ALA A 72 -4.79 -9.77 -5.15
N GLY A 73 -6.09 -10.07 -5.24
CA GLY A 73 -6.94 -10.22 -4.06
C GLY A 73 -6.51 -11.41 -3.19
N SER A 74 -7.31 -11.73 -2.17
CA SER A 74 -7.00 -12.82 -1.22
C SER A 74 -6.72 -14.15 -1.93
N ALA A 75 -7.55 -14.53 -2.91
CA ALA A 75 -7.37 -15.78 -3.65
C ALA A 75 -6.17 -15.74 -4.60
N GLY A 76 -6.05 -14.67 -5.41
CA GLY A 76 -4.98 -14.56 -6.40
C GLY A 76 -3.59 -14.48 -5.78
N SER A 77 -3.44 -13.78 -4.65
CA SER A 77 -2.18 -13.72 -3.91
C SER A 77 -1.79 -15.09 -3.33
N THR A 78 -2.74 -15.83 -2.75
CA THR A 78 -2.46 -17.19 -2.24
C THR A 78 -2.10 -18.15 -3.37
N LEU A 79 -2.80 -18.08 -4.50
CA LEU A 79 -2.54 -18.94 -5.65
C LEU A 79 -1.17 -18.63 -6.27
N ALA A 80 -0.83 -17.35 -6.45
CA ALA A 80 0.49 -16.92 -6.90
C ALA A 80 1.59 -17.41 -5.96
N ALA A 81 1.38 -17.32 -4.65
CA ALA A 81 2.30 -17.84 -3.64
C ALA A 81 2.59 -19.32 -3.86
N ARG A 82 1.55 -20.15 -3.95
CA ARG A 82 1.69 -21.60 -4.10
C ARG A 82 2.30 -22.02 -5.43
N LEU A 83 1.89 -21.41 -6.54
CA LEU A 83 2.46 -21.76 -7.84
C LEU A 83 3.93 -21.36 -7.92
N SER A 84 4.31 -20.23 -7.35
CA SER A 84 5.71 -19.76 -7.40
C SER A 84 6.71 -20.57 -6.55
N GLU A 85 6.22 -21.42 -5.63
CA GLU A 85 7.08 -22.32 -4.85
C GLU A 85 7.73 -23.39 -5.73
N ALA A 86 7.12 -23.73 -6.88
CA ALA A 86 7.70 -24.66 -7.84
C ALA A 86 8.76 -23.94 -8.70
N PRO A 87 10.03 -24.39 -8.71
CA PRO A 87 11.12 -23.66 -9.39
C PRO A 87 11.05 -23.73 -10.92
N CYS A 88 10.26 -24.65 -11.46
CA CYS A 88 10.12 -24.88 -12.89
C CYS A 88 9.00 -24.07 -13.55
N VAL A 89 8.21 -23.29 -12.80
CA VAL A 89 7.09 -22.53 -13.35
C VAL A 89 7.32 -21.03 -13.22
N SER A 90 6.81 -20.31 -14.21
CA SER A 90 6.81 -18.86 -14.29
C SER A 90 5.40 -18.33 -14.11
N VAL A 91 5.24 -17.44 -13.14
CA VAL A 91 3.93 -16.88 -12.75
C VAL A 91 3.98 -15.38 -12.90
N LEU A 92 2.99 -14.82 -13.61
CA LEU A 92 2.74 -13.39 -13.70
C LEU A 92 1.47 -13.06 -12.92
N LEU A 93 1.58 -12.17 -11.93
CA LEU A 93 0.43 -11.65 -11.17
C LEU A 93 0.16 -10.21 -11.59
N LEU A 94 -1.02 -9.97 -12.17
CA LEU A 94 -1.48 -8.66 -12.61
C LEU A 94 -2.52 -8.12 -11.63
N GLU A 95 -2.40 -6.87 -11.25
CA GLU A 95 -3.32 -6.21 -10.33
C GLU A 95 -3.56 -4.78 -10.77
N ALA A 96 -4.82 -4.34 -10.70
CA ALA A 96 -5.23 -3.01 -11.16
C ALA A 96 -4.88 -1.90 -10.15
N GLY A 97 -4.69 -2.27 -8.87
CA GLY A 97 -4.24 -1.36 -7.83
C GLY A 97 -2.81 -0.83 -8.03
N THR A 98 -2.54 0.35 -7.47
CA THR A 98 -1.19 0.92 -7.46
C THR A 98 -0.28 0.16 -6.48
N GLY A 99 1.00 0.01 -6.83
CA GLY A 99 2.03 -0.51 -5.91
C GLY A 99 2.38 0.47 -4.78
N ASN A 100 2.04 1.75 -4.92
CA ASN A 100 2.31 2.78 -3.92
C ASN A 100 1.12 2.93 -2.97
N ILE A 101 0.96 1.97 -2.06
CA ILE A 101 -0.09 2.01 -1.03
C ILE A 101 0.44 2.81 0.19
N PRO A 102 -0.31 3.78 0.73
CA PRO A 102 0.10 4.53 1.92
C PRO A 102 0.24 3.61 3.15
N LEU A 103 1.25 3.84 3.99
CA LEU A 103 1.46 3.11 5.26
C LEU A 103 0.23 3.16 6.17
N LEU A 104 -0.51 4.26 6.12
CA LEU A 104 -1.76 4.45 6.88
C LEU A 104 -2.81 3.37 6.57
N ASN A 105 -2.76 2.74 5.39
CA ASN A 105 -3.69 1.66 5.03
C ASN A 105 -3.56 0.41 5.91
N GLU A 106 -2.44 0.26 6.62
CA GLU A 106 -2.21 -0.87 7.50
C GLU A 106 -2.75 -0.66 8.91
N ILE A 107 -3.21 0.56 9.24
CA ILE A 107 -3.82 0.89 10.52
C ILE A 107 -5.34 0.66 10.41
N PRO A 108 -5.92 -0.37 11.06
CA PRO A 108 -7.33 -0.69 10.88
C PRO A 108 -8.28 0.41 11.36
N ALA A 109 -7.84 1.20 12.36
CA ALA A 109 -8.63 2.27 12.96
C ALA A 109 -9.00 3.40 11.97
N ILE A 110 -8.20 3.59 10.91
CA ILE A 110 -8.42 4.64 9.90
C ILE A 110 -8.89 4.06 8.56
N ALA A 111 -9.31 2.79 8.51
CA ALA A 111 -9.74 2.14 7.28
C ALA A 111 -10.88 2.88 6.56
N ARG A 112 -11.77 3.54 7.30
CA ARG A 112 -12.89 4.32 6.74
C ARG A 112 -12.41 5.52 5.92
N ASN A 113 -11.24 6.08 6.22
CA ASN A 113 -10.69 7.23 5.50
C ASN A 113 -10.34 6.91 4.04
N PHE A 114 -10.21 5.63 3.69
CA PHE A 114 -9.91 5.20 2.33
C PHE A 114 -11.15 5.01 1.45
N TRP A 115 -12.35 5.12 2.02
CA TRP A 115 -13.59 5.09 1.25
C TRP A 115 -13.63 6.26 0.26
N PHE A 116 -14.09 5.99 -0.96
CA PHE A 116 -14.16 7.01 -2.02
C PHE A 116 -12.80 7.62 -2.42
N THR A 117 -11.68 6.97 -2.09
CA THR A 117 -10.35 7.39 -2.56
C THR A 117 -9.93 6.58 -3.80
N ASN A 118 -8.74 6.85 -4.34
CA ASN A 118 -8.17 6.08 -5.44
C ASN A 118 -7.88 4.60 -5.09
N LEU A 119 -7.82 4.27 -3.80
CA LEU A 119 -7.66 2.90 -3.29
C LEU A 119 -8.97 2.09 -3.33
N ASP A 120 -10.09 2.77 -3.59
CA ASP A 120 -11.42 2.17 -3.74
C ASP A 120 -11.75 2.02 -5.23
N TRP A 121 -12.47 0.95 -5.58
CA TRP A 121 -13.13 0.83 -6.88
C TRP A 121 -14.34 1.74 -7.01
N GLN A 122 -14.92 2.19 -5.90
CA GLN A 122 -16.03 3.13 -5.84
C GLN A 122 -17.28 2.63 -6.59
N PHE A 123 -17.52 1.31 -6.57
CA PHE A 123 -18.71 0.75 -7.19
C PHE A 123 -19.97 1.29 -6.53
N LYS A 124 -20.94 1.61 -7.38
CA LYS A 124 -22.27 2.06 -6.98
C LYS A 124 -23.30 1.08 -7.52
N THR A 125 -24.29 0.77 -6.70
CA THR A 125 -25.43 -0.01 -7.15
C THR A 125 -26.30 0.83 -8.07
N VAL A 126 -27.11 0.17 -8.90
CA VAL A 126 -28.31 0.82 -9.45
C VAL A 126 -29.30 1.15 -8.30
N PRO A 127 -30.24 2.09 -8.48
CA PRO A 127 -31.29 2.35 -7.50
C PRO A 127 -32.04 1.07 -7.12
N GLN A 128 -32.14 0.80 -5.82
CA GLN A 128 -32.79 -0.42 -5.32
C GLN A 128 -34.27 -0.15 -4.98
N ARG A 129 -35.20 -0.91 -5.57
CA ARG A 129 -36.65 -0.71 -5.35
C ARG A 129 -37.09 -1.02 -3.90
N HIS A 130 -36.45 -1.99 -3.24
CA HIS A 130 -36.92 -2.53 -1.96
C HIS A 130 -35.97 -2.23 -0.78
N THR A 131 -34.90 -1.46 -0.99
CA THR A 131 -33.90 -1.12 0.06
C THR A 131 -33.33 0.29 -0.19
N GLY A 132 -32.55 0.82 0.78
CA GLY A 132 -31.82 2.08 0.58
C GLY A 132 -32.67 3.35 0.66
N GLU A 133 -33.81 3.32 1.37
CA GLU A 133 -34.73 4.46 1.53
C GLU A 133 -34.06 5.72 2.09
N ALA A 134 -33.09 5.55 2.99
CA ALA A 134 -32.31 6.64 3.58
C ALA A 134 -31.11 7.08 2.72
N LEU A 135 -30.88 6.45 1.56
CA LEU A 135 -29.77 6.76 0.66
C LEU A 135 -30.25 7.65 -0.48
N VAL A 136 -29.41 8.60 -0.89
CA VAL A 136 -29.70 9.47 -2.04
C VAL A 136 -29.90 8.59 -3.29
N ASN A 137 -31.04 8.78 -3.96
CA ASN A 137 -31.47 8.00 -5.11
C ASN A 137 -31.49 6.47 -4.89
N ARG A 138 -31.53 6.01 -3.64
CA ARG A 138 -31.46 4.58 -3.27
C ARG A 138 -30.24 3.86 -3.85
N VAL A 139 -29.15 4.59 -4.03
CA VAL A 139 -27.87 4.08 -4.53
C VAL A 139 -26.94 3.85 -3.36
N SER A 140 -26.44 2.62 -3.24
CA SER A 140 -25.41 2.27 -2.25
C SER A 140 -24.04 2.28 -2.91
N SER A 141 -23.04 2.74 -2.17
CA SER A 141 -21.63 2.63 -2.52
C SER A 141 -20.97 1.58 -1.65
N SER A 142 -20.16 0.72 -2.25
CA SER A 142 -19.39 -0.28 -1.52
C SER A 142 -17.90 0.02 -1.66
N PHE A 143 -17.21 -0.04 -0.52
CA PHE A 143 -15.76 0.02 -0.53
C PHE A 143 -15.22 -1.34 -1.00
N PHE A 144 -14.48 -1.31 -2.11
CA PHE A 144 -13.74 -2.46 -2.59
C PHE A 144 -12.28 -2.07 -2.76
N SER A 145 -11.41 -2.62 -1.92
CA SER A 145 -10.01 -2.25 -1.90
C SER A 145 -9.28 -2.76 -3.14
N LYS A 146 -8.56 -1.87 -3.81
CA LYS A 146 -7.53 -2.20 -4.80
C LYS A 146 -6.25 -2.60 -4.05
N LYS A 147 -6.18 -3.85 -3.58
CA LYS A 147 -4.96 -4.36 -2.92
C LYS A 147 -3.96 -4.82 -3.98
N SER A 148 -2.75 -4.28 -3.92
CA SER A 148 -1.61 -4.69 -4.75
C SER A 148 -0.85 -5.85 -4.12
N GLN A 149 -0.67 -6.94 -4.87
CA GLN A 149 0.51 -7.80 -4.76
C GLN A 149 1.03 -8.13 -6.16
N VAL A 150 2.33 -7.97 -6.40
CA VAL A 150 2.99 -8.36 -7.65
C VAL A 150 4.18 -9.25 -7.31
N MET A 151 4.00 -10.55 -7.42
CA MET A 151 5.06 -11.50 -7.11
C MET A 151 5.64 -12.07 -8.41
N SER A 152 6.93 -11.85 -8.62
CA SER A 152 7.73 -12.53 -9.64
C SER A 152 8.87 -13.25 -8.92
N HIS A 153 8.72 -14.57 -8.73
CA HIS A 153 9.81 -15.39 -8.23
C HIS A 153 10.74 -15.76 -9.40
N ARG A 154 12.06 -15.60 -9.19
CA ARG A 154 13.10 -16.10 -10.10
C ARG A 154 13.96 -17.03 -9.26
N SER A 155 13.91 -18.32 -9.52
CA SER A 155 14.91 -19.23 -8.96
C SER A 155 16.26 -18.89 -9.59
N PRO A 156 17.35 -18.75 -8.82
CA PRO A 156 18.68 -18.69 -9.38
C PRO A 156 18.98 -20.03 -10.04
N VAL A 157 19.30 -19.99 -11.33
CA VAL A 157 19.81 -21.15 -12.06
C VAL A 157 21.22 -21.43 -11.51
N THR A 158 21.41 -22.62 -10.93
CA THR A 158 22.72 -23.21 -10.65
C THR A 158 23.44 -23.55 -11.94
#